data_AF-A0AAW5EBW8-F1
#
_entry.id   AF-A0AAW5EBW8-F1
#
_cell.length_a   1.000
_cell.length_b   1.000
_cell.length_c   1.000
_cell.angle_alpha   90.00
_cell.angle_beta   90.00
_cell.angle_gamma   90.00
#
_symmetry.space_group_name_H-M   'P 1'
#
loop_
_entity.id
_entity.type
_entity.pdbx_description
1 polymer ?
#
loop_
_entity_poly.entity_id
_entity_poly.type
_entity_poly.pdbx_seq_one_letter_code
_entity_poly.pdbx_strand_id
1 'polypeptide(L)'
;MIEFILKDMFFAAMAGFGFAYACNPPLKTLILSALLAAIAHGLRFTLIEYFHFETLAIATFVASFCVGCLGIALAKIIKTPAEVIAFPALIPMIPGIY
;
A
#
# COMPACT_ATOMS: atom_id res chain seq x y z
N MET A 1 -6.99 0.19 -19.61
CA MET A 1 -5.59 0.11 -19.11
C MET A 1 -5.44 0.89 -17.80
N ILE A 2 -5.40 2.22 -17.85
CA ILE A 2 -5.32 3.09 -16.65
C ILE A 2 -6.51 2.89 -15.70
N GLU A 3 -7.71 2.66 -16.24
CA GLU A 3 -8.91 2.42 -15.44
C GLU A 3 -8.78 1.23 -14.47
N PHE A 4 -8.14 0.13 -14.90
CA PHE A 4 -7.96 -1.04 -14.04
C PHE A 4 -7.01 -0.74 -12.88
N ILE A 5 -5.91 -0.02 -13.16
CA ILE A 5 -4.96 0.43 -12.15
C ILE A 5 -5.66 1.35 -11.14
N LEU A 6 -6.44 2.32 -11.62
CA LEU A 6 -7.14 3.26 -10.73
C LEU A 6 -8.17 2.56 -9.84
N LYS A 7 -8.93 1.59 -10.38
CA LYS A 7 -9.87 0.78 -9.59
C LYS A 7 -9.14 -0.05 -8.53
N ASP A 8 -8.06 -0.73 -8.92
CA ASP A 8 -7.23 -1.52 -8.02
C ASP A 8 -6.65 -0.67 -6.87
N MET A 9 -6.06 0.47 -7.20
CA MET A 9 -5.56 1.46 -6.24
C MET A 9 -6.66 1.98 -5.31
N PHE A 10 -7.86 2.25 -5.84
CA PHE A 10 -8.99 2.74 -5.05
C PHE A 10 -9.44 1.72 -4.00
N PHE A 11 -9.64 0.45 -4.40
CA PHE A 11 -10.02 -0.60 -3.45
C PHE A 11 -8.92 -0.88 -2.43
N ALA A 12 -7.64 -0.84 -2.84
CA ALA A 12 -6.51 -0.96 -1.93
C ALA A 12 -6.47 0.18 -0.92
N ALA A 13 -6.73 1.43 -1.34
CA ALA A 13 -6.84 2.58 -0.44
C ALA A 13 -7.98 2.41 0.57
N MET A 14 -9.15 1.95 0.12
CA MET A 14 -10.28 1.69 1.02
C MET A 14 -9.94 0.63 2.07
N ALA A 15 -9.31 -0.46 1.66
CA ALA A 15 -8.87 -1.51 2.59
C ALA A 15 -7.83 -0.96 3.58
N GLY A 16 -6.79 -0.27 3.09
CA GLY A 16 -5.76 0.32 3.94
C GLY A 16 -6.30 1.37 4.92
N PHE A 17 -7.28 2.17 4.50
CA PHE A 17 -8.01 3.10 5.36
C PHE A 17 -8.75 2.36 6.46
N GLY A 18 -9.54 1.33 6.13
CA GLY A 18 -10.31 0.55 7.11
C GLY A 18 -9.42 -0.11 8.17
N PHE A 19 -8.32 -0.73 7.75
CA PHE A 19 -7.35 -1.33 8.68
C PHE A 19 -6.66 -0.29 9.56
N ALA A 20 -6.27 0.85 8.99
CA ALA A 20 -5.67 1.93 9.77
C ALA A 20 -6.67 2.54 10.76
N TYR A 21 -7.94 2.66 10.38
CA TYR A 21 -9.00 3.21 11.23
C TYR A 21 -9.17 2.42 12.53
N ALA A 22 -9.03 1.09 12.48
CA ALA A 22 -9.12 0.22 13.66
C ALA A 22 -8.07 0.55 14.74
N CYS A 23 -6.94 1.15 14.37
CA CYS A 23 -5.90 1.58 15.31
C CYS A 23 -6.17 2.97 15.93
N ASN A 24 -7.27 3.63 15.55
CA ASN A 24 -7.64 5.00 15.95
C ASN A 24 -6.51 6.05 15.81
N PRO A 25 -5.76 6.11 14.68
CA PRO A 25 -4.69 7.07 14.50
C PRO A 25 -5.24 8.46 14.13
N PRO A 26 -4.41 9.52 14.20
CA PRO A 26 -4.78 10.83 13.68
C PRO A 26 -5.20 10.76 12.20
N LEU A 27 -6.15 11.60 11.79
CA LEU A 27 -6.68 11.62 10.42
C LEU A 27 -5.59 11.71 9.33
N LYS A 28 -4.51 12.45 9.61
CA LYS A 28 -3.36 12.58 8.68
C LYS A 28 -2.69 11.23 8.41
N THR A 29 -2.49 10.44 9.47
CA THR A 29 -1.90 9.10 9.40
C THR A 29 -2.84 8.16 8.66
N LEU A 30 -4.15 8.24 8.92
CA LEU A 30 -5.18 7.46 8.24
C LEU A 30 -5.18 7.68 6.72
N ILE A 31 -5.14 8.94 6.28
CA ILE A 31 -5.07 9.31 4.87
C ILE A 31 -3.75 8.82 4.24
N LEU A 32 -2.64 8.97 4.96
CA LEU A 32 -1.33 8.49 4.48
C LEU A 32 -1.29 6.97 4.32
N SER A 33 -1.86 6.20 5.26
CA SER A 33 -1.96 4.75 5.14
C SER A 33 -2.77 4.33 3.91
N ALA A 34 -3.88 5.01 3.64
CA ALA A 34 -4.71 4.75 2.46
C ALA A 34 -3.97 5.09 1.15
N LEU A 35 -3.26 6.22 1.10
CA LEU A 35 -2.47 6.62 -0.07
C LEU A 35 -1.32 5.65 -0.34
N LEU A 36 -0.60 5.23 0.72
CA LEU A 36 0.47 4.26 0.58
C LEU A 36 -0.06 2.88 0.18
N ALA A 37 -1.24 2.46 0.66
CA ALA A 37 -1.89 1.23 0.21
C ALA A 37 -2.19 1.26 -1.30
N ALA A 38 -2.76 2.36 -1.80
CA ALA A 38 -2.99 2.57 -3.23
C ALA A 38 -1.69 2.46 -4.02
N ILE A 39 -0.64 3.18 -3.59
CA ILE A 39 0.65 3.17 -4.28
C ILE A 39 1.27 1.76 -4.27
N ALA A 40 1.21 1.04 -3.14
CA ALA A 40 1.83 -0.27 -3.01
C ALA A 40 1.15 -1.29 -3.93
N HIS A 41 -0.18 -1.34 -3.90
CA HIS A 41 -0.94 -2.30 -4.70
C HIS A 41 -0.90 -1.94 -6.19
N GLY A 42 -1.01 -0.65 -6.54
CA GLY A 42 -0.88 -0.17 -7.90
C GLY A 42 0.51 -0.42 -8.49
N LEU A 43 1.58 -0.27 -7.70
CA LEU A 43 2.95 -0.61 -8.12
C LEU A 43 3.10 -2.12 -8.35
N ARG A 44 2.55 -2.96 -7.46
CA ARG A 44 2.55 -4.41 -7.68
C ARG A 44 1.78 -4.80 -8.93
N PHE A 45 0.57 -4.27 -9.10
CA PHE A 45 -0.29 -4.52 -10.26
C PHE A 45 0.42 -4.12 -11.55
N THR A 46 1.08 -2.96 -11.56
CA THR A 46 1.81 -2.51 -12.76
C THR A 46 3.02 -3.37 -13.10
N LEU A 47 3.77 -3.83 -12.09
CA LEU A 47 4.89 -4.76 -12.29
C LEU A 47 4.45 -6.10 -12.91
N ILE A 48 3.31 -6.63 -12.47
CA ILE A 48 2.78 -7.90 -12.96
C ILE A 48 2.20 -7.75 -14.37
N GLU A 49 1.29 -6.79 -14.56
CA GLU A 49 0.50 -6.68 -15.79
C GLU A 49 1.26 -6.04 -16.96
N TYR A 50 2.21 -5.13 -16.70
CA TYR A 50 2.90 -4.37 -17.76
C TYR A 50 4.38 -4.67 -17.90
N PHE A 51 5.06 -5.06 -16.82
CA PHE A 51 6.48 -5.44 -16.88
C PHE A 51 6.70 -6.95 -16.94
N HIS A 52 5.62 -7.75 -17.01
CA HIS A 52 5.66 -9.21 -17.11
C HIS A 52 6.54 -9.89 -16.06
N PHE A 53 6.56 -9.36 -14.83
CA PHE A 53 7.16 -10.08 -13.71
C PHE A 53 6.33 -11.33 -13.43
N GLU A 54 6.81 -12.50 -13.85
CA GLU A 54 6.11 -13.79 -13.67
C GLU A 54 5.96 -14.17 -12.19
N THR A 55 6.84 -13.67 -11.33
CA THR A 55 6.87 -14.01 -9.90
C THR A 55 6.19 -12.94 -9.05
N LEU A 56 4.97 -13.24 -8.58
CA LEU A 56 4.21 -12.42 -7.63
C LEU A 56 5.05 -11.98 -6.42
N ALA A 57 5.89 -12.87 -5.90
CA ALA A 57 6.73 -12.57 -4.73
C ALA A 57 7.72 -11.43 -4.99
N ILE A 58 8.34 -11.38 -6.18
CA ILE A 58 9.32 -10.33 -6.53
C ILE A 58 8.61 -8.99 -6.73
N ALA A 59 7.48 -8.99 -7.45
CA ALA A 59 6.68 -7.78 -7.63
C ALA A 59 6.19 -7.22 -6.29
N THR A 60 5.73 -8.11 -5.39
CA THR A 60 5.30 -7.76 -4.04
C THR A 60 6.46 -7.24 -3.19
N PHE A 61 7.65 -7.86 -3.30
CA PHE A 61 8.85 -7.42 -2.59
C PHE A 61 9.26 -6.02 -3.01
N VAL A 62 9.38 -5.75 -4.31
CA VAL A 62 9.77 -4.42 -4.83
C VAL A 62 8.74 -3.37 -4.41
N ALA A 63 7.45 -3.65 -4.60
CA ALA A 63 6.40 -2.72 -4.23
C ALA A 63 6.37 -2.43 -2.71
N SER A 64 6.48 -3.47 -1.88
CA SER A 64 6.51 -3.34 -0.41
C SER A 64 7.77 -2.62 0.07
N PHE A 65 8.92 -2.87 -0.57
CA PHE A 65 10.17 -2.19 -0.24
C PHE A 65 10.09 -0.70 -0.53
N CYS A 66 9.64 -0.32 -1.74
CA CYS A 66 9.46 1.07 -2.13
C CYS A 66 8.52 1.82 -1.17
N VAL A 67 7.36 1.23 -0.87
CA VAL A 67 6.37 1.85 0.03
C VAL A 67 6.80 1.80 1.49
N GLY A 68 7.53 0.78 1.93
CA GLY A 68 8.14 0.73 3.26
C GLY A 68 9.15 1.86 3.48
N CYS A 69 10.05 2.10 2.51
CA CYS A 69 10.98 3.22 2.55
C CYS A 69 10.25 4.57 2.57
N LEU A 70 9.23 4.75 1.72
CA LEU A 70 8.39 5.95 1.71
C LEU A 70 7.64 6.14 3.03
N GLY A 71 7.09 5.06 3.59
CA GLY A 71 6.37 5.05 4.87
C GLY A 71 7.26 5.52 6.02
N ILE A 72 8.50 5.03 6.10
CA ILE A 72 9.47 5.47 7.12
C ILE A 72 9.81 6.97 6.95
N ALA A 73 10.02 7.43 5.71
CA ALA A 73 10.32 8.84 5.46
C ALA A 73 9.14 9.75 5.87
N LEU A 74 7.91 9.38 5.49
CA LEU A 74 6.71 10.12 5.82
C LEU A 74 6.38 10.09 7.31
N ALA A 75 6.59 8.94 7.98
CA ALA A 75 6.41 8.78 9.41
C ALA A 75 7.30 9.73 10.23
N LYS A 76 8.56 9.90 9.80
CA LYS A 76 9.49 10.88 10.41
C LYS A 76 8.99 12.32 10.27
N ILE A 77 8.45 12.67 9.10
CA ILE A 77 7.93 14.02 8.82
C ILE A 77 6.71 14.34 9.70
N ILE A 78 5.78 13.39 9.82
CA ILE A 78 4.55 13.60 10.60
C ILE A 78 4.70 13.24 12.09
N LYS A 79 5.90 12.80 12.50
CA LYS A 79 6.25 12.42 13.88
C LYS A 79 5.34 11.33 14.46
N THR A 80 5.08 10.28 13.68
CA THR A 80 4.35 9.09 14.15
C THR A 80 5.23 7.85 13.99
N PRO A 81 5.00 6.78 14.79
CA PRO A 81 5.65 5.50 14.55
C PRO A 81 5.33 5.00 13.13
N ALA A 82 6.33 4.45 12.43
CA ALA A 82 6.20 4.06 11.03
C ALA A 82 5.23 2.89 10.84
N GLU A 83 5.13 2.03 11.84
CA GLU A 83 4.29 0.83 11.91
C GLU A 83 2.80 1.17 11.74
N VAL A 84 2.36 2.30 12.29
CA VAL A 84 0.96 2.77 12.21
C VAL A 84 0.56 3.12 10.77
N ILE A 85 1.54 3.44 9.92
CA ILE A 85 1.32 3.70 8.49
C ILE A 85 1.61 2.46 7.65
N ALA A 86 2.73 1.81 7.91
CA ALA A 86 3.23 0.71 7.09
C ALA A 86 2.37 -0.55 7.17
N PHE A 87 1.89 -0.94 8.36
CA PHE A 87 1.08 -2.16 8.46
C PHE A 87 -0.23 -2.04 7.68
N PRO A 88 -1.07 -1.00 7.88
CA PRO A 88 -2.31 -0.90 7.11
C PRO A 88 -2.08 -0.71 5.61
N ALA A 89 -0.98 -0.05 5.22
CA ALA A 89 -0.64 0.14 3.81
C ALA A 89 -0.30 -1.18 3.09
N LEU A 90 0.28 -2.16 3.79
CA LEU A 90 0.74 -3.41 3.19
C LEU A 90 -0.28 -4.56 3.28
N ILE A 91 -1.27 -4.48 4.18
CA ILE A 91 -2.30 -5.53 4.33
C ILE A 91 -3.03 -5.86 3.02
N PRO A 92 -3.44 -4.88 2.18
CA PRO A 92 -4.09 -5.18 0.91
C PRO A 92 -3.22 -6.02 -0.05
N MET A 93 -1.91 -6.07 0.18
CA MET A 93 -0.99 -6.83 -0.65
C MET A 93 -0.90 -8.31 -0.28
N ILE A 94 -1.54 -8.76 0.82
CA ILE A 94 -1.59 -10.17 1.17
C ILE A 94 -2.36 -10.91 0.06
N PRO A 95 -1.75 -11.89 -0.62
CA PRO A 95 -2.43 -12.63 -1.67
C PRO A 95 -3.59 -13.42 -1.07
N GLY A 96 -4.76 -13.31 -1.70
CA GLY A 96 -5.90 -14.15 -1.37
C GLY A 96 -5.61 -15.62 -1.70
N ILE A 97 -6.32 -16.50 -1.01
CA ILE A 97 -6.32 -17.94 -1.34
C ILE A 97 -7.31 -18.13 -2.48
N TYR A 98 -6.86 -18.77 -3.55
CA TYR A 98 -7.67 -19.24 -4.67
C TYR A 98 -8.09 -20.70 -4.46
#